data_AF-A0A0B6YRP7-F1
#
_entry.id   AF-A0A0B6YRP7-F1
#
_cell.length_a   1.000
_cell.length_b   1.000
_cell.length_c   1.000
_cell.angle_alpha   90.00
_cell.angle_beta   90.00
_cell.angle_gamma   90.00
#
_symmetry.space_group_name_H-M   'P 1'
#
loop_
_entity.id
_entity.type
_entity.pdbx_description
1 polymer ?
#
loop_
_entity_poly.entity_id
_entity_poly.type
_entity_poly.pdbx_seq_one_letter_code
_entity_poly.pdbx_strand_id
1 'polypeptide(L)' 'SSLTYLCTWPQMYFYSTVDHIVPYEGVEKVIRMRSSIGIPLEIKCWNDTEHARHLFVHEEEYTEMC' A
#
# COMPACT_ATOMS: atom_id res chain seq x y z
N SER A 1 -29.21 3.22 7.80
CA SER A 1 -28.86 1.80 7.84
C SER A 1 -28.16 1.49 6.53
N SER A 2 -26.83 1.31 6.56
CA SER A 2 -25.96 0.66 5.56
C SER A 2 -24.50 1.07 5.83
N LEU A 3 -23.94 0.56 6.94
CA LEU A 3 -22.52 0.72 7.32
C LEU A 3 -21.86 -0.68 7.44
N THR A 4 -22.37 -1.63 6.68
CA THR A 4 -21.81 -2.98 6.58
C THR A 4 -20.70 -2.96 5.52
N TYR A 5 -19.50 -3.42 5.88
CA TYR A 5 -18.32 -3.70 5.03
C TYR A 5 -17.17 -2.67 4.92
N LEU A 6 -17.05 -1.67 5.80
CA LEU A 6 -15.75 -0.99 5.94
C LEU A 6 -14.82 -1.86 6.80
N CYS A 7 -13.87 -2.54 6.16
CA CYS A 7 -12.79 -3.26 6.84
C CYS A 7 -11.97 -2.26 7.67
N THR A 8 -11.97 -2.42 8.99
CA THR A 8 -11.25 -1.56 9.96
C THR A 8 -9.97 -2.21 10.50
N TRP A 9 -9.60 -3.39 9.97
CA TRP A 9 -8.35 -4.03 10.32
C TRP A 9 -7.17 -3.18 9.86
N PRO A 10 -6.01 -3.26 10.54
CA PRO A 10 -4.77 -2.65 10.05
C PRO A 10 -4.50 -3.06 8.60
N GLN A 11 -4.05 -2.11 7.77
CA GLN A 11 -3.79 -2.34 6.35
C GLN A 11 -2.36 -1.99 6.02
N MET A 12 -1.71 -2.85 5.24
CA MET A 12 -0.37 -2.65 4.72
C MET A 12 -0.43 -2.35 3.23
N TYR A 13 0.34 -1.36 2.79
CA TYR A 13 0.43 -0.93 1.40
C TYR A 13 1.87 -0.98 0.92
N PHE A 14 2.10 -1.80 -0.10
CA PHE A 14 3.34 -1.90 -0.85
C PHE A 14 3.11 -1.40 -2.27
N TYR A 15 3.89 -0.39 -2.68
CA TYR A 15 3.81 0.15 -4.03
C TYR A 15 5.11 0.87 -4.43
N SER A 16 5.19 1.28 -5.70
CA SER A 16 6.36 1.98 -6.23
C SER A 16 5.95 3.13 -7.14
N THR A 17 6.73 4.22 -7.12
CA THR A 17 6.51 5.37 -8.01
C THR A 17 6.87 5.08 -9.47
N VAL A 18 7.60 4.00 -9.74
CA VAL A 18 7.97 3.57 -11.10
C VAL A 18 7.12 2.38 -11.59
N ASP A 19 6.07 2.00 -10.85
CA ASP A 19 5.10 1.03 -11.34
C ASP A 19 4.27 1.63 -12.50
N HIS A 20 4.56 1.18 -13.72
CA HIS A 20 3.88 1.62 -14.93
C HIS A 20 2.52 0.93 -15.18
N ILE A 21 2.21 -0.15 -14.43
CA ILE A 21 0.95 -0.89 -14.54
C ILE A 21 -0.10 -0.29 -13.60
N VAL A 22 0.30 0.01 -12.35
CA VAL A 22 -0.57 0.61 -11.34
C VAL A 22 0.04 1.95 -10.88
N PRO A 23 -0.50 3.10 -11.35
CA PRO A 23 0.01 4.41 -10.95
C PRO A 23 -0.09 4.65 -9.44
N TYR A 24 1.01 5.10 -8.84
CA TYR A 24 1.12 5.29 -7.39
C TYR A 24 0.11 6.31 -6.85
N GLU A 25 -0.28 7.30 -7.65
CA GLU A 25 -1.25 8.34 -7.26
C GLU A 25 -2.62 7.73 -6.90
N GLY A 26 -2.99 6.64 -7.57
CA GLY A 26 -4.20 5.87 -7.26
C GLY A 26 -4.09 5.18 -5.89
N VAL A 27 -2.95 4.57 -5.61
CA VAL A 27 -2.66 3.93 -4.31
C VAL A 27 -2.70 4.97 -3.19
N GLU A 28 -2.01 6.11 -3.37
CA GLU A 28 -2.02 7.20 -2.40
C GLU A 28 -3.42 7.76 -2.13
N LYS A 29 -4.27 7.85 -3.16
CA LYS A 29 -5.66 8.29 -3.00
C LYS A 29 -6.42 7.34 -2.08
N VAL A 30 -6.24 6.03 -2.24
CA VAL A 30 -6.86 5.03 -1.36
C VAL A 30 -6.30 5.12 0.06
N ILE A 31 -4.98 5.23 0.21
CA ILE A 31 -4.32 5.41 1.52
C ILE A 31 -4.88 6.63 2.25
N ARG A 32 -4.96 7.80 1.58
CA ARG A 32 -5.53 9.03 2.16
C ARG A 32 -6.98 8.83 2.60
N MET A 33 -7.79 8.20 1.76
CA MET A 33 -9.19 7.87 2.10
C MET A 33 -9.27 6.95 3.33
N ARG A 34 -8.46 5.89 3.39
CA ARG A 34 -8.45 4.93 4.51
C ARG A 34 -7.96 5.55 5.81
N SER A 35 -6.90 6.35 5.74
CA SER A 35 -6.37 7.11 6.88
C SER A 35 -7.40 8.09 7.42
N SER A 36 -8.15 8.76 6.54
CA SER A 36 -9.19 9.74 6.94
C SER A 36 -10.33 9.15 7.77
N ILE A 37 -10.54 7.82 7.70
CA ILE A 37 -11.54 7.11 8.50
C ILE A 37 -10.93 6.35 9.69
N GLY A 38 -9.67 6.66 10.04
CA GLY A 38 -9.01 6.17 11.25
C GLY A 38 -8.47 4.73 11.16
N ILE A 39 -8.32 4.17 9.95
CA ILE A 39 -7.74 2.83 9.79
C ILE A 39 -6.22 2.91 10.04
N PRO A 40 -5.64 2.03 10.89
CA PRO A 40 -4.19 1.94 11.04
C PRO A 40 -3.54 1.49 9.73
N LEU A 41 -2.58 2.26 9.23
CA LEU A 41 -1.91 1.99 7.96
C LEU A 41 -0.40 1.84 8.16
N GLU A 42 0.16 0.82 7.52
CA GLU A 42 1.59 0.66 7.30
C GLU A 42 1.87 0.82 5.81
N ILE A 43 2.82 1.68 5.46
CA ILE A 43 3.00 2.13 4.08
C ILE A 43 4.48 2.02 3.73
N LYS A 44 4.78 1.28 2.67
CA LYS A 44 6.09 1.25 2.04
C LYS A 44 5.97 1.63 0.57
N CYS A 45 6.63 2.73 0.23
CA CYS A 45 6.77 3.21 -1.14
C CYS A 45 8.24 3.05 -1.56
N TRP A 46 8.47 2.32 -2.64
CA TRP A 46 9.76 2.31 -3.33
C TRP A 46 9.73 3.27 -4.52
N ASN A 47 10.91 3.55 -5.08
CA ASN A 47 11.05 4.46 -6.23
C ASN A 47 11.81 3.84 -7.41
N ASP A 48 12.06 2.53 -7.34
CA ASP A 48 12.98 1.80 -8.20
C ASP A 48 12.52 0.38 -8.55
N THR A 49 11.31 -0.02 -8.11
CA THR A 49 10.78 -1.37 -8.36
C THR A 49 9.60 -1.39 -9.30
N GLU A 50 9.66 -2.30 -10.27
CA GLU A 50 8.54 -2.59 -11.16
C GLU A 50 7.39 -3.32 -10.44
N HIS A 51 6.24 -3.38 -11.11
CA HIS A 51 5.06 -4.09 -10.64
C HIS A 51 5.38 -5.53 -10.21
N ALA A 52 4.93 -5.91 -9.01
CA ALA A 52 5.09 -7.26 -8.45
C ALA A 52 6.56 -7.74 -8.29
N ARG A 53 7.52 -6.81 -8.15
CA ARG A 53 8.95 -7.14 -7.98
C ARG A 53 9.51 -6.81 -6.59
N HIS A 54 8.74 -6.20 -5.68
CA HIS A 54 9.23 -5.70 -4.40
C HIS A 54 9.96 -6.76 -3.55
N LEU A 55 9.39 -7.96 -3.41
CA LEU A 55 10.01 -9.06 -2.66
C LEU A 55 11.39 -9.47 -3.22
N PHE A 56 11.55 -9.44 -4.55
CA PHE A 56 12.79 -9.89 -5.18
C PHE A 56 13.88 -8.82 -5.21
N VAL A 57 13.49 -7.55 -5.21
CA VAL A 57 14.43 -6.42 -5.30
C VAL A 57 14.79 -5.90 -3.91
N HIS A 58 13.84 -5.89 -2.98
CA HIS A 58 13.97 -5.39 -1.62
C HIS A 58 13.57 -6.45 -0.60
N GLU A 59 14.15 -7.66 -0.72
CA GLU A 59 13.78 -8.84 0.07
C GLU A 59 13.80 -8.59 1.59
N GLU A 60 14.89 -7.97 2.08
CA GLU A 60 15.07 -7.68 3.50
C GLU A 60 13.97 -6.73 4.00
N GLU A 61 13.82 -5.57 3.37
CA GLU A 61 12.79 -4.59 3.75
C GLU A 61 11.36 -5.14 3.63
N TYR A 62 11.10 -5.93 2.59
CA TYR A 62 9.79 -6.56 2.37
C TYR A 62 9.47 -7.55 3.50
N THR A 63 10.45 -8.37 3.87
CA THR A 63 10.28 -9.43 4.88
C THR A 63 10.22 -8.88 6.29
N GLU A 64 10.95 -7.82 6.61
CA GLU A 64 10.88 -7.16 7.93
C GLU A 64 9.50 -6.57 8.25
N MET A 65 8.74 -6.21 7.22
CA MET A 65 7.39 -5.66 7.37
C MET A 65 6.29 -6.73 7.43
N CYS A 66 6.58 -8.00 7.10
CA CYS A 66 5.61 -9.09 7.10
C CYS A 66 5.68 -9.94 8.38
#